data_AF-A0AAE0BL28-F1
#
_entry.id   AF-A0AAE0BL28-F1
#
_cell.length_a   1.000
_cell.length_b   1.000
_cell.length_c   1.000
_cell.angle_alpha   90.00
_cell.angle_beta   90.00
_cell.angle_gamma   90.00
#
_symmetry.space_group_name_H-M   'P 1'
#
loop_
_entity.id
_entity.type
_entity.pdbx_description
1 polymer ?
#
loop_
_entity_poly.entity_id
_entity_poly.type
_entity_poly.pdbx_seq_one_letter_code
_entity_poly.pdbx_strand_id
1 'polypeptide(L)'
;MGGIDLQAAVKEAKHSAFKDPSKYCRDMCGRRHNLEELREQRFKAVMKGMSWMRKFLQKDKYAALHDIGDDAPSIFFEVWYTSADSRIRVRARGIAVELLVEYVRGKKKQFDKAMRKHKDEGAGAAGGARGKSKAEVEPGGSRREKTAKAAKASKAGKGKHDNADGGDDDLSIDNFFEYMFLIRSAHEMELEGEEDVCPVLMHMADETYKRLNLRNTDALFGTDVEALPARSTDTWLLLLMRILIMEFNKIIYMGKWPISWGLKEALLALKQVELSPPPYEKFPDFHDSVYLATHIVFAFSAYSSIKTTESECKWLYDYCRVALRYWMRNDRRNRKMEVREARALAELELEQENKTEEEDAAEAVGEEARSGDVEGAQASEVSLSCPASFLSAGKLSLSLAVSQGKRGGHPTEAEAEADGEPGGRGIRHFVDVDGVAEAVDVLRGSGLTEGSDALLCEGCLFLLRVQSKDGQFPVVFQGEETAQSAFGDDPKGKKKGYYDRIHATWVATQALRDRDYKIERKGNVRWKEWITRLLKEVEFNNLEYEPKWKCDLNPKGITFRV
;
A
#
# COMPACT_ATOMS: atom_id res chain seq x y z
N MET A 1 -33.07 -47.29 30.08
CA MET A 1 -32.75 -46.28 29.05
C MET A 1 -31.26 -46.03 29.11
N GLY A 2 -30.49 -46.46 28.10
CA GLY A 2 -29.04 -46.29 28.10
C GLY A 2 -28.67 -44.82 27.89
N GLY A 3 -27.97 -44.22 28.85
CA GLY A 3 -27.45 -42.86 28.72
C GLY A 3 -26.39 -42.82 27.62
N ILE A 4 -26.61 -42.00 26.61
CA ILE A 4 -25.57 -41.71 25.61
C ILE A 4 -24.47 -40.95 26.34
N ASP A 5 -23.26 -41.51 26.32
CA ASP A 5 -22.07 -40.83 26.81
C ASP A 5 -21.74 -39.66 25.87
N LEU A 6 -22.23 -38.48 26.26
CA LEU A 6 -22.02 -37.24 25.53
C LEU A 6 -20.54 -36.93 25.32
N GLN A 7 -19.65 -37.36 26.23
CA GLN A 7 -18.21 -37.11 26.08
C GLN A 7 -17.61 -38.02 25.00
N ALA A 8 -18.01 -39.29 24.95
CA ALA A 8 -17.61 -40.20 23.88
C ALA A 8 -18.11 -39.71 22.51
N ALA A 9 -19.37 -39.28 22.42
CA ALA A 9 -19.96 -38.75 21.18
C ALA A 9 -19.27 -37.46 20.71
N VAL A 10 -18.91 -36.55 21.62
CA VAL A 10 -18.14 -35.34 21.29
C VAL A 10 -16.72 -35.68 20.85
N LYS A 11 -16.08 -36.68 21.46
CA LYS A 11 -14.73 -37.13 21.10
C LYS A 11 -14.71 -37.83 19.74
N GLU A 12 -15.72 -38.64 19.44
CA GLU A 12 -15.89 -39.31 18.16
C GLU A 12 -16.26 -38.33 17.03
N ALA A 13 -17.14 -37.36 17.29
CA ALA A 13 -17.44 -36.28 16.35
C ALA A 13 -16.21 -35.41 16.05
N LYS A 14 -15.39 -35.11 17.07
CA LYS A 14 -14.09 -34.45 16.87
C LYS A 14 -13.15 -35.33 16.05
N HIS A 15 -13.11 -36.65 16.27
CA HIS A 15 -12.24 -37.54 15.49
C HIS A 15 -12.72 -37.76 14.04
N SER A 16 -14.02 -37.74 13.78
CA SER A 16 -14.57 -37.89 12.42
C SER A 16 -14.44 -36.61 11.59
N ALA A 17 -14.56 -35.43 12.21
CA ALA A 17 -14.29 -34.14 11.58
C ALA A 17 -12.83 -34.02 11.09
N PHE A 18 -11.89 -34.79 11.67
CA PHE A 18 -10.50 -34.82 11.24
C PHE A 18 -10.24 -35.58 9.93
N LYS A 19 -11.24 -36.28 9.37
CA LYS A 19 -11.03 -37.20 8.23
C LYS A 19 -11.12 -36.56 6.85
N ASP A 20 -11.56 -35.32 6.71
CA ASP A 20 -11.58 -34.62 5.42
C ASP A 20 -10.42 -33.62 5.31
N PRO A 21 -9.26 -34.03 4.76
CA PRO A 21 -8.11 -33.15 4.60
C PRO A 21 -8.43 -31.94 3.70
N SER A 22 -9.48 -31.97 2.88
CA SER A 22 -9.87 -30.86 2.03
C SER A 22 -10.48 -29.67 2.78
N LYS A 23 -10.90 -29.85 4.04
CA LYS A 23 -11.51 -28.79 4.87
C LYS A 23 -10.49 -27.96 5.66
N TYR A 24 -9.23 -28.38 5.68
CA TYR A 24 -8.20 -27.76 6.49
C TYR A 24 -7.01 -27.31 5.63
N CYS A 25 -6.42 -26.18 6.00
CA CYS A 25 -5.11 -25.78 5.50
C CYS A 25 -4.08 -25.75 6.63
N ARG A 26 -2.82 -25.55 6.26
CA ARG A 26 -1.72 -25.35 7.21
C ARG A 26 -0.97 -24.07 6.90
N ASP A 27 -0.58 -23.35 7.94
CA ASP A 27 0.39 -22.26 7.81
C ASP A 27 1.83 -22.81 7.75
N MET A 28 2.82 -21.92 7.58
CA MET A 28 4.24 -22.30 7.56
C MET A 28 4.75 -22.94 8.87
N CYS A 29 3.99 -22.83 9.97
CA CYS A 29 4.29 -23.50 11.25
C CYS A 29 3.60 -24.86 11.37
N GLY A 30 2.89 -25.31 10.32
CA GLY A 30 2.14 -26.57 10.32
C GLY A 30 0.84 -26.52 11.13
N ARG A 31 0.43 -25.35 11.66
CA ARG A 31 -0.81 -25.21 12.43
C ARG A 31 -1.99 -25.34 11.49
N ARG A 32 -3.00 -26.11 11.91
CA ARG A 32 -4.19 -26.39 11.09
C ARG A 32 -5.22 -25.27 11.26
N HIS A 33 -5.81 -24.85 10.15
CA HIS A 33 -6.87 -23.85 10.11
C HIS A 33 -8.06 -24.40 9.30
N ASN A 34 -9.28 -24.09 9.73
CA ASN A 34 -10.49 -24.46 8.99
C ASN A 34 -10.64 -23.51 7.78
N LEU A 35 -10.71 -24.06 6.57
CA LEU A 35 -10.78 -23.26 5.33
C LEU A 35 -12.08 -22.47 5.20
N GLU A 36 -13.21 -23.02 5.67
CA GLU A 36 -14.51 -22.35 5.61
C GLU A 36 -14.55 -21.14 6.57
N GLU A 37 -14.09 -21.34 7.80
CA GLU A 37 -13.96 -20.27 8.78
C GLU A 37 -13.02 -19.17 8.29
N LEU A 38 -11.90 -19.55 7.68
CA LEU A 38 -10.92 -18.60 7.14
C LEU A 38 -11.52 -17.80 5.98
N ARG A 39 -12.27 -18.44 5.07
CA ARG A 39 -12.99 -17.75 3.98
C ARG A 39 -14.01 -16.76 4.53
N GLU A 40 -14.78 -17.14 5.53
CA GLU A 40 -15.77 -16.25 6.16
C GLU A 40 -15.11 -15.06 6.88
N GLN A 41 -13.96 -15.28 7.55
CA GLN A 41 -13.17 -14.20 8.15
C GLN A 41 -12.67 -13.21 7.08
N ARG A 42 -12.16 -13.72 5.95
CA ARG A 42 -11.74 -12.87 4.82
C ARG A 42 -12.90 -12.09 4.23
N PHE A 43 -14.04 -12.74 3.99
CA PHE A 43 -15.23 -12.07 3.50
C PHE A 43 -15.62 -10.88 4.39
N LYS A 44 -15.65 -11.09 5.72
CA LYS A 44 -15.92 -10.02 6.69
C LYS A 44 -14.87 -8.92 6.63
N ALA A 45 -13.59 -9.27 6.54
CA ALA A 45 -12.49 -8.32 6.46
C ALA A 45 -12.58 -7.45 5.20
N VAL A 46 -12.85 -8.04 4.04
CA VAL A 46 -13.02 -7.33 2.76
C VAL A 46 -14.21 -6.37 2.84
N MET A 47 -15.34 -6.81 3.38
CA MET A 47 -16.53 -5.95 3.54
C MET A 47 -16.28 -4.78 4.49
N LYS A 48 -15.51 -4.98 5.57
CA LYS A 48 -15.10 -3.91 6.48
C LYS A 48 -14.17 -2.91 5.79
N GLY A 49 -13.14 -3.39 5.09
CA GLY A 49 -12.19 -2.56 4.35
C GLY A 49 -12.88 -1.68 3.31
N MET A 50 -13.75 -2.27 2.48
CA MET A 50 -14.57 -1.50 1.52
C MET A 50 -15.48 -0.47 2.20
N SER A 51 -16.07 -0.82 3.34
CA SER A 51 -16.94 0.11 4.09
C SER A 51 -16.16 1.30 4.63
N TRP A 52 -14.95 1.06 5.15
CA TRP A 52 -14.07 2.10 5.66
C TRP A 52 -13.60 3.02 4.53
N MET A 53 -13.08 2.45 3.43
CA MET A 53 -12.58 3.22 2.28
C MET A 53 -13.66 4.11 1.66
N ARG A 54 -14.90 3.60 1.49
CA ARG A 54 -16.01 4.41 0.98
C ARG A 54 -16.29 5.62 1.89
N LYS A 55 -16.37 5.40 3.21
CA LYS A 55 -16.59 6.49 4.18
C LYS A 55 -15.46 7.51 4.16
N PHE A 56 -14.22 7.04 4.06
CA PHE A 56 -13.04 7.89 3.96
C PHE A 56 -13.10 8.78 2.71
N LEU A 57 -13.43 8.20 1.55
CA LEU A 57 -13.52 8.91 0.28
C LEU A 57 -14.69 9.88 0.19
N GLN A 58 -15.82 9.60 0.86
CA GLN A 58 -17.00 10.48 0.90
C GLN A 58 -16.85 11.67 1.87
N LYS A 59 -15.89 11.60 2.80
CA LYS A 59 -15.72 12.61 3.84
C LYS A 59 -15.36 13.96 3.23
N ASP A 60 -15.79 15.04 3.89
CA ASP A 60 -15.42 16.42 3.56
C ASP A 60 -15.73 16.78 2.10
N LYS A 61 -16.91 16.36 1.61
CA LYS A 61 -17.38 16.53 0.22
C LYS A 61 -16.42 15.95 -0.80
N TYR A 62 -16.02 14.69 -0.61
CA TYR A 62 -15.17 13.98 -1.56
C TYR A 62 -13.75 14.56 -1.71
N ALA A 63 -13.24 15.28 -0.71
CA ALA A 63 -11.90 15.85 -0.76
C ALA A 63 -10.82 14.79 -1.03
N ALA A 64 -10.91 13.65 -0.33
CA ALA A 64 -9.98 12.54 -0.53
C ALA A 64 -10.11 11.88 -1.91
N LEU A 65 -11.33 11.74 -2.43
CA LEU A 65 -11.58 11.21 -3.78
C LEU A 65 -10.89 12.08 -4.84
N HIS A 66 -11.04 13.40 -4.76
CA HIS A 66 -10.44 14.31 -5.73
C HIS A 66 -8.93 14.47 -5.59
N ASP A 67 -8.38 14.34 -4.37
CA ASP A 67 -6.92 14.36 -4.14
C ASP A 67 -6.24 13.08 -4.63
N ILE A 68 -6.84 11.92 -4.38
CA ILE A 68 -6.29 10.62 -4.78
C ILE A 68 -6.35 10.43 -6.30
N GLY A 69 -7.44 10.86 -6.93
CA GLY A 69 -7.58 10.80 -8.38
C GLY A 69 -8.29 9.54 -8.88
N ASP A 70 -7.87 9.03 -10.04
CA ASP A 70 -8.42 7.82 -10.68
C ASP A 70 -8.22 6.54 -9.88
N ASP A 71 -7.18 6.47 -9.06
CA ASP A 71 -6.95 5.33 -8.17
C ASP A 71 -8.18 5.09 -7.27
N ALA A 72 -8.83 6.14 -6.77
CA ALA A 72 -9.93 6.02 -5.81
C ALA A 72 -11.16 5.24 -6.32
N PRO A 73 -11.78 5.57 -7.47
CA PRO A 73 -12.84 4.73 -8.03
C PRO A 73 -12.32 3.35 -8.47
N SER A 74 -11.05 3.28 -8.90
CA SER A 74 -10.45 2.06 -9.44
C SER A 74 -10.22 0.97 -8.39
N ILE A 75 -10.00 1.34 -7.12
CA ILE A 75 -10.00 0.43 -5.96
C ILE A 75 -11.19 -0.53 -6.01
N PHE A 76 -12.39 0.02 -6.17
CA PHE A 76 -13.64 -0.75 -6.11
C PHE A 76 -13.95 -1.41 -7.44
N PHE A 77 -13.56 -0.79 -8.57
CA PHE A 77 -13.63 -1.43 -9.88
C PHE A 77 -12.83 -2.74 -9.86
N GLU A 78 -11.58 -2.73 -9.40
CA GLU A 78 -10.74 -3.92 -9.37
C GLU A 78 -11.28 -5.01 -8.44
N VAL A 79 -11.83 -4.64 -7.28
CA VAL A 79 -12.48 -5.59 -6.36
C VAL A 79 -13.73 -6.20 -7.01
N TRP A 80 -14.57 -5.39 -7.65
CA TRP A 80 -15.73 -5.88 -8.39
C TRP A 80 -15.33 -6.80 -9.54
N TYR A 81 -14.35 -6.37 -10.33
CA TYR A 81 -13.97 -6.99 -11.58
C TYR A 81 -13.42 -8.39 -11.36
N THR A 82 -12.74 -8.62 -10.23
CA THR A 82 -11.95 -9.84 -10.01
C THR A 82 -12.37 -10.65 -8.78
N SER A 83 -13.45 -10.28 -8.09
CA SER A 83 -13.95 -11.05 -6.93
C SER A 83 -14.81 -12.25 -7.36
N ALA A 84 -14.55 -13.41 -6.78
CA ALA A 84 -15.39 -14.61 -6.93
C ALA A 84 -16.71 -14.50 -6.14
N ASP A 85 -16.70 -13.82 -4.99
CA ASP A 85 -17.90 -13.65 -4.16
C ASP A 85 -18.85 -12.61 -4.76
N SER A 86 -20.08 -13.04 -5.08
CA SER A 86 -21.09 -12.19 -5.72
C SER A 86 -21.56 -11.03 -4.84
N ARG A 87 -21.57 -11.19 -3.51
CA ARG A 87 -21.97 -10.14 -2.56
C ARG A 87 -20.93 -9.04 -2.52
N ILE A 88 -19.65 -9.40 -2.51
CA ILE A 88 -18.53 -8.45 -2.65
C ILE A 88 -18.66 -7.73 -3.99
N ARG A 89 -18.86 -8.45 -5.10
CA ARG A 89 -18.99 -7.86 -6.44
C ARG A 89 -20.10 -6.81 -6.53
N VAL A 90 -21.32 -7.16 -6.13
CA VAL A 90 -22.49 -6.26 -6.22
C VAL A 90 -22.22 -4.98 -5.43
N ARG A 91 -21.68 -5.10 -4.22
CA ARG A 91 -21.36 -3.94 -3.39
C ARG A 91 -20.22 -3.10 -3.98
N ALA A 92 -19.13 -3.73 -4.41
CA ALA A 92 -17.99 -3.06 -5.00
C ALA A 92 -18.38 -2.30 -6.27
N ARG A 93 -19.20 -2.89 -7.16
CA ARG A 93 -19.70 -2.22 -8.37
C ARG A 93 -20.47 -0.95 -8.02
N GLY A 94 -21.41 -1.05 -7.09
CA GLY A 94 -22.22 0.11 -6.68
C GLY A 94 -21.37 1.28 -6.18
N ILE A 95 -20.33 0.98 -5.40
CA ILE A 95 -19.39 2.00 -4.90
C ILE A 95 -18.52 2.55 -6.04
N ALA A 96 -18.00 1.68 -6.91
CA ALA A 96 -17.15 2.08 -8.03
C ALA A 96 -17.88 3.05 -8.97
N VAL A 97 -19.12 2.73 -9.34
CA VAL A 97 -19.98 3.57 -10.18
C VAL A 97 -20.24 4.92 -9.53
N GLU A 98 -20.66 4.93 -8.26
CA GLU A 98 -20.91 6.16 -7.51
C GLU A 98 -19.69 7.10 -7.49
N LEU A 99 -18.53 6.56 -7.11
CA LEU A 99 -17.30 7.35 -7.01
C LEU A 99 -16.80 7.81 -8.39
N LEU A 100 -16.90 6.95 -9.41
CA LEU A 100 -16.51 7.29 -10.78
C LEU A 100 -17.35 8.43 -11.34
N VAL A 101 -18.67 8.36 -11.19
CA VAL A 101 -19.58 9.42 -11.65
C VAL A 101 -19.26 10.75 -10.96
N GLU A 102 -19.11 10.75 -9.64
CA GLU A 102 -18.78 11.98 -8.90
C GLU A 102 -17.41 12.54 -9.31
N TYR A 103 -16.41 11.66 -9.46
CA TYR A 103 -15.07 12.06 -9.86
C TYR A 103 -15.03 12.67 -11.27
N VAL A 104 -15.66 12.01 -12.26
CA VAL A 104 -15.72 12.49 -13.65
C VAL A 104 -16.48 13.79 -13.75
N ARG A 105 -17.55 13.98 -12.97
CA ARG A 105 -18.28 15.26 -12.90
C ARG A 105 -17.37 16.40 -12.43
N GLY A 106 -16.52 16.15 -11.43
CA GLY A 106 -15.51 17.12 -10.97
C GLY A 106 -14.47 17.42 -12.06
N LYS A 107 -13.89 16.38 -12.65
CA LYS A 107 -12.86 16.49 -13.69
C LYS A 107 -13.35 17.19 -14.96
N LYS A 108 -14.59 16.91 -15.39
CA LYS A 108 -15.20 17.61 -16.53
C LYS A 108 -15.28 19.12 -16.31
N LYS A 109 -15.63 19.57 -15.10
CA LYS A 109 -15.70 21.02 -14.78
C LYS A 109 -14.33 21.68 -14.85
N GLN A 110 -13.29 21.01 -14.35
CA GLN A 110 -11.89 21.47 -14.44
C GLN A 110 -11.46 21.56 -15.91
N PHE A 111 -11.64 20.47 -16.66
CA PHE A 111 -11.35 20.41 -18.08
C PHE A 111 -12.04 21.51 -18.90
N ASP A 112 -13.36 21.70 -18.72
CA ASP A 112 -14.13 22.73 -19.42
C ASP A 112 -13.60 24.15 -19.10
N LYS A 113 -13.15 24.39 -17.87
CA LYS A 113 -12.55 25.67 -17.45
C LYS A 113 -11.20 25.90 -18.15
N ALA A 114 -10.32 24.91 -18.16
CA ALA A 114 -9.03 25.00 -18.85
C ALA A 114 -9.17 25.20 -20.37
N MET A 115 -10.14 24.52 -20.99
CA MET A 115 -10.44 24.67 -22.41
C MET A 115 -10.90 26.09 -22.77
N ARG A 116 -11.69 26.75 -21.89
CA ARG A 116 -12.09 28.16 -22.08
C ARG A 116 -10.90 29.11 -21.94
N LYS A 117 -10.07 28.93 -20.91
CA LYS A 117 -8.88 29.76 -20.66
C LYS A 117 -7.95 29.80 -21.88
N HIS A 118 -7.65 28.64 -22.47
CA HIS A 118 -6.83 28.58 -23.68
C HIS A 118 -7.46 29.25 -24.90
N LYS A 119 -8.79 29.20 -25.05
CA LYS A 119 -9.50 29.85 -26.15
C LYS A 119 -9.37 31.38 -26.05
N ASP A 120 -9.46 31.91 -24.84
CA ASP A 120 -9.36 33.34 -24.57
C ASP A 120 -7.92 33.86 -24.78
N GLU A 121 -6.92 33.08 -24.35
CA GLU A 121 -5.49 33.39 -24.57
C GLU A 121 -5.12 33.37 -26.07
N GLY A 122 -5.63 32.40 -26.83
CA GLY A 122 -5.41 32.32 -28.28
C GLY A 122 -6.06 33.47 -29.06
N ALA A 123 -7.25 33.92 -28.64
CA ALA A 123 -7.94 35.06 -29.25
C ALA A 123 -7.22 36.40 -28.96
N GLY A 124 -6.67 36.57 -27.75
CA GLY A 124 -5.91 37.76 -27.37
C GLY A 124 -4.61 37.93 -28.16
N ALA A 125 -3.89 36.84 -28.42
CA ALA A 125 -2.64 36.86 -29.20
C ALA A 125 -2.87 37.22 -30.69
N ALA A 126 -3.99 36.81 -31.28
CA ALA A 126 -4.32 37.14 -32.67
C ALA A 126 -4.80 38.60 -32.85
N GLY A 127 -5.37 39.22 -31.82
CA GLY A 127 -5.87 40.61 -31.86
C GLY A 127 -4.80 41.69 -31.68
N GLY A 128 -3.68 41.39 -31.01
CA GLY A 128 -2.63 42.35 -30.68
C GLY A 128 -1.63 42.69 -31.80
N ALA A 129 -1.59 41.91 -32.88
CA ALA A 129 -0.57 42.05 -33.93
C ALA A 129 -0.88 43.11 -35.01
N ARG A 130 -1.97 43.90 -34.89
CA ARG A 130 -2.40 44.85 -35.94
C ARG A 130 -2.01 46.31 -35.70
N GLY A 131 -1.15 46.62 -34.73
CA GLY A 131 -0.80 48.00 -34.38
C GLY A 131 0.71 48.26 -34.30
N LYS A 132 1.23 49.03 -35.26
CA LYS A 132 2.53 49.73 -35.28
C LYS A 132 3.77 48.90 -35.67
N SER A 133 3.92 48.66 -36.97
CA SER A 133 5.24 48.58 -37.59
C SER A 133 5.84 49.99 -37.66
N LYS A 134 6.73 50.34 -36.72
CA LYS A 134 7.74 51.37 -36.95
C LYS A 134 9.09 50.66 -36.98
N ALA A 135 9.65 50.60 -38.18
CA ALA A 135 10.90 49.94 -38.49
C ALA A 135 12.08 50.66 -37.86
N GLU A 136 12.87 49.95 -37.06
CA GLU A 136 14.30 50.21 -36.90
C GLU A 136 15.03 48.88 -37.08
N VAL A 137 15.88 48.86 -38.10
CA VAL A 137 16.67 47.71 -38.56
C VAL A 137 18.07 47.91 -37.99
N GLU A 138 18.51 47.05 -37.08
CA GLU A 138 19.93 46.87 -36.79
C GLU A 138 20.39 45.46 -37.22
N PRO A 139 21.48 45.33 -38.00
CA PRO A 139 22.02 44.05 -38.41
C PRO A 139 23.21 43.65 -37.53
N GLY A 140 23.21 42.42 -37.02
CA GLY A 140 24.44 41.76 -36.60
C GLY A 140 24.29 40.78 -35.43
N GLY A 141 24.17 39.49 -35.72
CA GLY A 141 24.24 38.47 -34.66
C GLY A 141 24.02 37.04 -35.16
N SER A 142 25.12 36.34 -35.43
CA SER A 142 25.22 34.92 -35.81
C SER A 142 24.37 33.98 -34.93
N ARG A 143 23.52 33.17 -35.57
CA ARG A 143 22.58 32.24 -34.93
C ARG A 143 23.05 30.80 -35.10
N ARG A 144 23.92 30.33 -34.21
CA ARG A 144 24.34 28.92 -34.18
C ARG A 144 24.71 28.42 -32.79
N GLU A 145 23.80 28.54 -31.81
CA GLU A 145 23.96 27.86 -30.50
C GLU A 145 22.70 27.95 -29.61
N LYS A 146 21.60 27.25 -29.92
CA LYS A 146 20.42 27.16 -29.00
C LYS A 146 19.62 25.85 -29.13
N THR A 147 20.25 24.69 -28.94
CA THR A 147 19.55 23.39 -28.88
C THR A 147 20.04 22.42 -27.79
N ALA A 148 20.68 22.91 -26.71
CA ALA A 148 21.24 22.02 -25.68
C ALA A 148 20.82 22.32 -24.21
N LYS A 149 19.64 22.91 -23.98
CA LYS A 149 19.24 23.34 -22.61
C LYS A 149 17.80 22.98 -22.18
N ALA A 150 17.26 21.85 -22.67
CA ALA A 150 15.91 21.39 -22.32
C ALA A 150 15.83 19.99 -21.69
N ALA A 151 16.94 19.38 -21.26
CA ALA A 151 16.97 18.00 -20.75
C ALA A 151 17.34 17.87 -19.26
N LYS A 152 17.00 18.86 -18.42
CA LYS A 152 17.38 18.83 -16.99
C LYS A 152 16.26 19.31 -16.06
N ALA A 153 15.11 18.62 -16.10
CA ALA A 153 14.10 18.67 -15.04
C ALA A 153 13.06 17.56 -15.20
N SER A 154 13.34 16.36 -14.70
CA SER A 154 12.30 15.37 -14.36
C SER A 154 12.84 14.48 -13.25
N LYS A 155 12.77 14.98 -12.01
CA LYS A 155 13.07 14.20 -10.82
C LYS A 155 11.80 13.42 -10.49
N ALA A 156 11.74 12.17 -10.93
CA ALA A 156 10.68 11.24 -10.56
C ALA A 156 10.86 10.87 -9.08
N GLY A 157 10.10 11.57 -8.25
CA GLY A 157 9.42 11.00 -7.11
C GLY A 157 8.01 11.55 -7.16
N LYS A 158 7.04 10.92 -6.50
CA LYS A 158 5.85 11.63 -6.00
C LYS A 158 6.32 12.64 -4.94
N GLY A 159 7.15 13.59 -5.37
CA GLY A 159 7.47 14.78 -4.63
C GLY A 159 6.15 15.49 -4.47
N LYS A 160 5.71 15.60 -3.23
CA LYS A 160 4.72 16.54 -2.75
C LYS A 160 4.72 17.75 -3.69
N HIS A 161 3.74 17.80 -4.60
CA HIS A 161 3.47 19.00 -5.36
C HIS A 161 3.08 20.01 -4.29
N ASP A 162 4.03 20.88 -3.92
CA ASP A 162 3.73 22.09 -3.18
C ASP A 162 2.86 22.96 -4.11
N ASN A 163 1.57 22.60 -4.20
CA ASN A 163 0.49 23.23 -4.95
C ASN A 163 0.13 24.60 -4.34
N ALA A 164 1.12 25.34 -3.84
CA ALA A 164 0.95 26.71 -3.40
C ALA A 164 0.91 27.68 -4.60
N ASP A 165 1.52 27.31 -5.72
CA ASP A 165 1.28 27.93 -7.03
C ASP A 165 0.57 26.91 -7.93
N GLY A 166 -0.76 26.83 -7.79
CA GLY A 166 -1.66 26.05 -8.64
C GLY A 166 -1.61 26.54 -10.09
N GLY A 167 -0.55 26.17 -10.80
CA GLY A 167 -0.48 26.18 -12.25
C GLY A 167 -1.53 25.21 -12.78
N ASP A 168 -2.69 25.78 -13.03
CA ASP A 168 -3.97 25.27 -13.56
C ASP A 168 -3.80 24.60 -14.95
N ASP A 169 -2.81 23.71 -15.13
CA ASP A 169 -2.63 22.97 -16.38
C ASP A 169 -3.40 21.65 -16.29
N ASP A 170 -4.73 21.76 -16.34
CA ASP A 170 -5.65 20.62 -16.42
C ASP A 170 -5.44 19.78 -17.71
N LEU A 171 -4.50 20.16 -18.58
CA LEU A 171 -4.07 19.43 -19.78
C LEU A 171 -2.66 18.85 -19.59
N SER A 172 -2.50 17.94 -18.63
CA SER A 172 -1.23 17.24 -18.37
C SER A 172 -1.20 15.82 -18.95
N ILE A 173 -0.01 15.26 -19.09
CA ILE A 173 0.18 13.83 -19.43
C ILE A 173 -0.45 12.94 -18.36
N ASP A 174 -0.39 13.34 -17.09
CA ASP A 174 -0.93 12.58 -15.98
C ASP A 174 -2.46 12.49 -16.09
N ASN A 175 -3.13 13.62 -16.39
CA ASN A 175 -4.57 13.64 -16.66
C ASN A 175 -4.94 12.78 -17.87
N PHE A 176 -4.10 12.72 -18.91
CA PHE A 176 -4.34 11.80 -20.03
C PHE A 176 -4.38 10.34 -19.57
N PHE A 177 -3.38 9.87 -18.80
CA PHE A 177 -3.36 8.49 -18.30
C PHE A 177 -4.51 8.20 -17.33
N GLU A 178 -4.85 9.17 -16.49
CA GLU A 178 -6.01 9.13 -15.61
C GLU A 178 -7.30 8.88 -16.42
N TYR A 179 -7.53 9.66 -17.49
CA TYR A 179 -8.69 9.44 -18.36
C TYR A 179 -8.66 8.06 -19.00
N MET A 180 -7.51 7.63 -19.50
CA MET A 180 -7.34 6.32 -20.16
C MET A 180 -7.66 5.15 -19.23
N PHE A 181 -7.31 5.26 -17.95
CA PHE A 181 -7.64 4.24 -16.96
C PHE A 181 -9.14 4.24 -16.64
N LEU A 182 -9.73 5.42 -16.44
CA LEU A 182 -11.17 5.55 -16.16
C LEU A 182 -12.05 5.14 -17.34
N ILE A 183 -11.61 5.36 -18.59
CA ILE A 183 -12.30 4.89 -19.80
C ILE A 183 -12.42 3.37 -19.76
N ARG A 184 -11.33 2.65 -19.45
CA ARG A 184 -11.36 1.19 -19.30
C ARG A 184 -12.36 0.78 -18.21
N SER A 185 -12.28 1.40 -17.04
CA SER A 185 -13.18 1.09 -15.92
C SER A 185 -14.65 1.31 -16.29
N ALA A 186 -14.98 2.43 -16.94
CA ALA A 186 -16.32 2.76 -17.40
C ALA A 186 -16.83 1.79 -18.47
N HIS A 187 -15.99 1.46 -19.46
CA HIS A 187 -16.33 0.51 -20.53
C HIS A 187 -16.61 -0.89 -19.96
N GLU A 188 -15.73 -1.39 -19.11
CA GLU A 188 -15.88 -2.72 -18.51
C GLU A 188 -17.10 -2.79 -17.59
N MET A 189 -17.46 -1.71 -16.89
CA MET A 189 -18.68 -1.59 -16.08
C MET A 189 -19.97 -1.38 -16.90
N GLU A 190 -19.86 -1.26 -18.23
CA GLU A 190 -20.97 -1.04 -19.17
C GLU A 190 -21.73 0.27 -18.89
N LEU A 191 -21.02 1.35 -18.56
CA LEU A 191 -21.59 2.66 -18.21
C LEU A 191 -21.92 3.53 -19.44
N GLU A 192 -22.20 2.92 -20.59
CA GLU A 192 -22.46 3.64 -21.85
C GLU A 192 -23.79 4.42 -21.82
N GLY A 193 -24.67 4.16 -20.84
CA GLY A 193 -25.95 4.88 -20.65
C GLY A 193 -26.05 5.71 -19.37
N GLU A 194 -25.04 5.70 -18.49
CA GLU A 194 -25.06 6.45 -17.23
C GLU A 194 -24.29 7.77 -17.37
N GLU A 195 -25.00 8.90 -17.31
CA GLU A 195 -24.46 10.27 -17.27
C GLU A 195 -23.37 10.62 -18.31
N ASP A 196 -23.35 9.94 -19.46
CA ASP A 196 -22.36 10.11 -20.52
C ASP A 196 -20.89 9.97 -20.04
N VAL A 197 -20.64 9.19 -18.97
CA VAL A 197 -19.29 9.07 -18.36
C VAL A 197 -18.23 8.66 -19.38
N CYS A 198 -18.47 7.60 -20.14
CA CYS A 198 -17.51 7.10 -21.12
C CYS A 198 -17.29 8.09 -22.28
N PRO A 199 -18.34 8.63 -22.95
CA PRO A 199 -18.19 9.70 -23.94
C PRO A 199 -17.42 10.94 -23.45
N VAL A 200 -17.69 11.40 -22.23
CA VAL A 200 -17.00 12.54 -21.61
C VAL A 200 -15.52 12.26 -21.44
N LEU A 201 -15.17 11.11 -20.86
CA LEU A 201 -13.77 10.72 -20.69
C LEU A 201 -13.04 10.56 -22.02
N MET A 202 -13.66 9.94 -23.02
CA MET A 202 -13.07 9.79 -24.35
C MET A 202 -12.82 11.15 -25.01
N HIS A 203 -13.73 12.12 -24.85
CA HIS A 203 -13.53 13.48 -25.35
C HIS A 203 -12.34 14.17 -24.67
N MET A 204 -12.24 14.08 -23.34
CA MET A 204 -11.12 14.68 -22.60
C MET A 204 -9.78 14.05 -22.98
N ALA A 205 -9.73 12.72 -23.15
CA ALA A 205 -8.55 12.00 -23.60
C ALA A 205 -8.11 12.41 -25.02
N ASP A 206 -9.05 12.51 -25.97
CA ASP A 206 -8.76 12.88 -27.36
C ASP A 206 -8.21 14.31 -27.48
N GLU A 207 -8.82 15.26 -26.78
CA GLU A 207 -8.36 16.65 -26.78
C GLU A 207 -6.98 16.78 -26.11
N THR A 208 -6.76 16.09 -24.99
CA THR A 208 -5.46 16.11 -24.29
C THR A 208 -4.37 15.49 -25.16
N TYR A 209 -4.64 14.32 -25.75
CA TYR A 209 -3.71 13.63 -26.66
C TYR A 209 -3.29 14.49 -27.86
N LYS A 210 -4.27 15.17 -28.48
CA LYS A 210 -4.04 16.04 -29.62
C LYS A 210 -3.23 17.29 -29.25
N ARG A 211 -3.59 17.95 -28.15
CA ARG A 211 -2.97 19.22 -27.73
C ARG A 211 -1.53 19.04 -27.28
N LEU A 212 -1.24 17.96 -26.56
CA LEU A 212 0.10 17.63 -26.08
C LEU A 212 0.97 16.91 -27.13
N ASN A 213 0.43 16.68 -28.34
CA ASN A 213 1.12 15.97 -29.42
C ASN A 213 1.69 14.61 -28.97
N LEU A 214 0.90 13.83 -28.23
CA LEU A 214 1.31 12.55 -27.62
C LEU A 214 1.45 11.39 -28.62
N ARG A 215 1.46 11.68 -29.92
CA ARG A 215 1.80 10.72 -30.97
C ARG A 215 3.27 10.28 -30.90
N ASN A 216 4.13 11.11 -30.33
CA ASN A 216 5.48 10.70 -29.95
C ASN A 216 5.40 9.88 -28.64
N THR A 217 5.71 8.60 -28.71
CA THR A 217 5.62 7.68 -27.57
C THR A 217 6.64 7.99 -26.47
N ASP A 218 7.83 8.50 -26.82
CA ASP A 218 8.82 8.91 -25.82
C ASP A 218 8.30 10.10 -25.01
N ALA A 219 7.64 11.06 -25.68
CA ALA A 219 7.00 12.20 -25.03
C ALA A 219 5.80 11.76 -24.17
N LEU A 220 4.99 10.81 -24.66
CA LEU A 220 3.86 10.24 -23.93
C LEU A 220 4.31 9.58 -22.61
N PHE A 221 5.38 8.78 -22.65
CA PHE A 221 5.88 8.09 -21.46
C PHE A 221 6.89 8.91 -20.65
N GLY A 222 7.31 10.08 -21.13
CA GLY A 222 8.30 10.93 -20.47
C GLY A 222 9.71 10.32 -20.43
N THR A 223 9.99 9.34 -21.29
CA THR A 223 11.29 8.66 -21.40
C THR A 223 11.52 8.17 -22.81
N ASP A 224 12.77 8.27 -23.25
CA ASP A 224 13.21 7.59 -24.47
C ASP A 224 13.28 6.08 -24.24
N VAL A 225 12.91 5.30 -25.25
CA VAL A 225 12.98 3.82 -25.21
C VAL A 225 14.39 3.29 -24.91
N GLU A 226 15.42 3.96 -25.42
CA GLU A 226 16.83 3.58 -25.19
C GLU A 226 17.29 3.81 -23.75
N ALA A 227 16.58 4.67 -23.00
CA ALA A 227 16.92 4.99 -21.60
C ALA A 227 16.28 4.02 -20.59
N LEU A 228 15.42 3.10 -21.05
CA LEU A 228 14.66 2.19 -20.18
C LEU A 228 15.55 1.36 -19.23
N PRO A 229 16.65 0.71 -19.69
CA PRO A 229 17.45 -0.15 -18.80
C PRO A 229 18.12 0.60 -17.63
N ALA A 230 18.32 1.91 -17.76
CA ALA A 230 18.99 2.74 -16.76
C ALA A 230 18.03 3.35 -15.73
N ARG A 231 16.72 3.08 -15.81
CA ARG A 231 15.73 3.64 -14.89
C ARG A 231 15.78 2.94 -13.53
N SER A 232 15.54 3.71 -12.47
CA SER A 232 15.39 3.16 -11.11
C SER A 232 14.11 2.32 -10.99
N THR A 233 14.09 1.44 -10.01
CA THR A 233 12.93 0.59 -9.68
C THR A 233 11.66 1.40 -9.41
N ASP A 234 11.76 2.50 -8.65
CA ASP A 234 10.63 3.41 -8.39
C ASP A 234 10.09 4.06 -9.68
N THR A 235 10.98 4.52 -10.58
CA THR A 235 10.55 5.13 -11.85
C THR A 235 9.83 4.11 -12.75
N TRP A 236 10.26 2.84 -12.70
CA TRP A 236 9.65 1.77 -13.46
C TRP A 236 8.20 1.51 -13.07
N LEU A 237 7.84 1.70 -11.80
CA LEU A 237 6.49 1.43 -11.31
C LEU A 237 5.43 2.22 -12.09
N LEU A 238 5.55 3.55 -12.11
CA LEU A 238 4.63 4.43 -12.81
C LEU A 238 4.67 4.21 -14.32
N LEU A 239 5.88 4.05 -14.88
CA LEU A 239 6.07 3.85 -16.31
C LEU A 239 5.39 2.55 -16.80
N LEU A 240 5.56 1.46 -16.06
CA LEU A 240 4.97 0.17 -16.41
C LEU A 240 3.44 0.22 -16.39
N MET A 241 2.84 0.89 -15.40
CA MET A 241 1.39 1.09 -15.35
C MET A 241 0.88 1.90 -16.53
N ARG A 242 1.60 2.95 -16.93
CA ARG A 242 1.28 3.74 -18.13
C ARG A 242 1.31 2.91 -19.41
N ILE A 243 2.34 2.08 -19.58
CA ILE A 243 2.48 1.18 -20.74
C ILE A 243 1.34 0.17 -20.76
N LEU A 244 1.04 -0.46 -19.61
CA LEU A 244 -0.08 -1.39 -19.45
C LEU A 244 -1.41 -0.75 -19.83
N ILE A 245 -1.71 0.46 -19.34
CA ILE A 245 -2.94 1.20 -19.65
C ILE A 245 -3.08 1.41 -21.16
N MET A 246 -2.00 1.83 -21.84
CA MET A 246 -2.02 2.07 -23.28
C MET A 246 -2.19 0.79 -24.10
N GLU A 247 -1.46 -0.26 -23.77
CA GLU A 247 -1.55 -1.54 -24.48
C GLU A 247 -2.93 -2.18 -24.29
N PHE A 248 -3.53 -2.08 -23.10
CA PHE A 248 -4.87 -2.60 -22.88
C PHE A 248 -5.92 -1.77 -23.65
N ASN A 249 -5.80 -0.44 -23.62
CA ASN A 249 -6.69 0.42 -24.39
C ASN A 249 -6.55 0.23 -25.91
N LYS A 250 -5.38 -0.16 -26.43
CA LYS A 250 -5.20 -0.54 -27.84
C LYS A 250 -6.00 -1.77 -28.24
N ILE A 251 -6.26 -2.69 -27.30
CA ILE A 251 -7.13 -3.86 -27.53
C ILE A 251 -8.60 -3.47 -27.59
N ILE A 252 -9.04 -2.55 -26.72
CA ILE A 252 -10.43 -2.08 -26.66
C ILE A 252 -10.73 -1.10 -27.82
N TYR A 253 -9.87 -0.09 -27.99
CA TYR A 253 -10.03 1.04 -28.91
C TYR A 253 -8.96 1.02 -30.00
N MET A 254 -9.03 0.02 -30.87
CA MET A 254 -8.02 -0.23 -31.89
C MET A 254 -7.76 1.01 -32.77
N GLY A 255 -6.50 1.46 -32.81
CA GLY A 255 -6.03 2.55 -33.68
C GLY A 255 -6.28 3.98 -33.16
N LYS A 256 -6.92 4.15 -32.00
CA LYS A 256 -7.32 5.48 -31.50
C LYS A 256 -6.13 6.30 -30.96
N TRP A 257 -5.32 5.71 -30.10
CA TRP A 257 -4.11 6.33 -29.51
C TRP A 257 -2.88 5.47 -29.83
N PRO A 258 -2.29 5.61 -31.04
CA PRO A 258 -1.20 4.76 -31.49
C PRO A 258 0.09 5.03 -30.71
N ILE A 259 0.76 3.95 -30.30
CA ILE A 259 2.12 3.97 -29.71
C ILE A 259 3.10 3.27 -30.66
N SER A 260 4.35 3.70 -30.65
CA SER A 260 5.45 3.19 -31.48
C SER A 260 6.29 2.11 -30.78
N TRP A 261 6.32 2.13 -29.45
CA TRP A 261 6.88 1.10 -28.58
C TRP A 261 5.95 0.89 -27.37
N GLY A 262 6.09 -0.23 -26.67
CA GLY A 262 5.21 -0.58 -25.56
C GLY A 262 5.78 -1.67 -24.67
N LEU A 263 4.95 -2.67 -24.34
CA LEU A 263 5.32 -3.66 -23.32
C LEU A 263 6.47 -4.56 -23.78
N LYS A 264 6.65 -4.77 -25.08
CA LYS A 264 7.76 -5.56 -25.61
C LYS A 264 9.12 -4.97 -25.23
N GLU A 265 9.32 -3.69 -25.53
CA GLU A 265 10.56 -2.96 -25.25
C GLU A 265 10.77 -2.82 -23.74
N ALA A 266 9.69 -2.58 -22.98
CA ALA A 266 9.74 -2.55 -21.53
C ALA A 266 10.22 -3.88 -20.93
N LEU A 267 9.73 -5.02 -21.42
CA LEU A 267 10.13 -6.33 -20.92
C LEU A 267 11.58 -6.68 -21.28
N LEU A 268 12.06 -6.28 -22.45
CA LEU A 268 13.49 -6.43 -22.78
C LEU A 268 14.36 -5.65 -21.81
N ALA A 269 14.00 -4.41 -21.48
CA ALA A 269 14.74 -3.60 -20.51
C ALA A 269 14.63 -4.15 -19.07
N LEU A 270 13.45 -4.60 -18.65
CA LEU A 270 13.22 -5.13 -17.30
C LEU A 270 14.04 -6.40 -16.99
N LYS A 271 14.44 -7.18 -18.00
CA LYS A 271 15.34 -8.34 -17.81
C LYS A 271 16.72 -7.94 -17.26
N GLN A 272 17.10 -6.67 -17.41
CA GLN A 272 18.38 -6.11 -16.97
C GLN A 272 18.29 -5.39 -15.62
N VAL A 273 17.07 -5.16 -15.11
CA VAL A 273 16.85 -4.43 -13.87
C VAL A 273 17.03 -5.37 -12.69
N GLU A 274 18.13 -5.17 -11.94
CA GLU A 274 18.40 -5.98 -10.75
C GLU A 274 17.46 -5.62 -9.59
N LEU A 275 16.66 -6.60 -9.15
CA LEU A 275 15.84 -6.47 -7.94
C LEU A 275 16.66 -6.70 -6.67
N SER A 276 16.54 -5.77 -5.71
CA SER A 276 17.23 -5.84 -4.42
C SER A 276 16.66 -6.94 -3.52
N PRO A 277 17.50 -7.76 -2.84
CA PRO A 277 17.01 -8.77 -1.90
C PRO A 277 16.60 -8.17 -0.54
N PRO A 278 15.82 -8.89 0.29
CA PRO A 278 15.75 -8.58 1.72
C PRO A 278 17.10 -8.86 2.41
N PRO A 279 17.43 -8.24 3.56
CA PRO A 279 16.57 -7.39 4.38
C PRO A 279 16.73 -5.88 4.10
N TYR A 280 15.74 -5.11 4.54
CA TYR A 280 15.68 -3.65 4.38
C TYR A 280 16.92 -2.90 4.88
N GLU A 281 17.46 -3.30 6.02
CA GLU A 281 18.58 -2.63 6.66
C GLU A 281 19.86 -2.70 5.81
N LYS A 282 19.96 -3.70 4.94
CA LYS A 282 21.09 -3.88 4.02
C LYS A 282 20.79 -3.37 2.62
N PHE A 283 19.53 -3.41 2.21
CA PHE A 283 19.10 -3.07 0.86
C PHE A 283 17.89 -2.11 0.94
N PRO A 284 18.15 -0.79 0.99
CA PRO A 284 17.08 0.22 1.09
C PRO A 284 16.04 0.12 -0.03
N ASP A 285 16.47 -0.24 -1.24
CA ASP A 285 15.62 -0.35 -2.44
C ASP A 285 14.80 -1.67 -2.49
N PHE A 286 14.81 -2.47 -1.41
CA PHE A 286 14.04 -3.71 -1.35
C PHE A 286 12.53 -3.46 -1.48
N HIS A 287 11.99 -2.37 -0.91
CA HIS A 287 10.57 -2.01 -1.04
C HIS A 287 10.23 -1.79 -2.51
N ASP A 288 10.92 -0.87 -3.16
CA ASP A 288 10.68 -0.52 -4.57
C ASP A 288 10.85 -1.74 -5.49
N SER A 289 11.80 -2.62 -5.16
CA SER A 289 12.00 -3.88 -5.89
C SER A 289 10.83 -4.86 -5.73
N VAL A 290 10.19 -4.91 -4.56
CA VAL A 290 8.94 -5.69 -4.37
C VAL A 290 7.79 -5.10 -5.14
N TYR A 291 7.60 -3.79 -5.08
CA TYR A 291 6.52 -3.13 -5.82
C TYR A 291 6.71 -3.30 -7.33
N LEU A 292 7.93 -3.13 -7.84
CA LEU A 292 8.22 -3.40 -9.24
C LEU A 292 7.90 -4.86 -9.60
N ALA A 293 8.35 -5.83 -8.80
CA ALA A 293 8.08 -7.24 -9.05
C ALA A 293 6.58 -7.55 -9.10
N THR A 294 5.79 -7.03 -8.14
CA THR A 294 4.34 -7.27 -8.10
C THR A 294 3.64 -6.60 -9.27
N HIS A 295 4.06 -5.40 -9.65
CA HIS A 295 3.47 -4.66 -10.76
C HIS A 295 3.83 -5.22 -12.13
N ILE A 296 4.98 -5.90 -12.29
CA ILE A 296 5.26 -6.72 -13.47
C ILE A 296 4.24 -7.86 -13.57
N VAL A 297 3.95 -8.54 -12.46
CA VAL A 297 2.92 -9.59 -12.45
C VAL A 297 1.54 -9.00 -12.73
N PHE A 298 1.20 -7.83 -12.20
CA PHE A 298 -0.07 -7.15 -12.48
C PHE A 298 -0.19 -6.71 -13.93
N ALA A 299 0.90 -6.29 -14.57
CA ALA A 299 0.91 -6.05 -16.01
C ALA A 299 0.59 -7.34 -16.77
N PHE A 300 1.19 -8.47 -16.40
CA PHE A 300 0.89 -9.75 -17.06
C PHE A 300 -0.55 -10.17 -16.87
N SER A 301 -1.06 -10.00 -15.66
CA SER A 301 -2.42 -10.40 -15.30
C SER A 301 -3.48 -9.35 -15.61
N ALA A 302 -3.12 -8.23 -16.26
CA ALA A 302 -3.99 -7.08 -16.54
C ALA A 302 -4.76 -6.56 -15.30
N TYR A 303 -4.02 -6.30 -14.22
CA TYR A 303 -4.52 -6.04 -12.86
C TYR A 303 -5.32 -7.23 -12.29
N SER A 304 -4.75 -8.42 -12.46
CA SER A 304 -5.31 -9.69 -11.95
C SER A 304 -6.68 -10.03 -12.54
N SER A 305 -7.00 -9.47 -13.72
CA SER A 305 -8.18 -9.83 -14.50
C SER A 305 -8.04 -11.12 -15.28
N ILE A 306 -6.83 -11.62 -15.48
CA ILE A 306 -6.58 -12.95 -16.03
C ILE A 306 -5.72 -13.77 -15.08
N LYS A 307 -5.93 -15.10 -15.09
CA LYS A 307 -5.09 -16.03 -14.36
C LYS A 307 -3.73 -16.16 -15.04
N THR A 308 -2.68 -15.89 -14.28
CA THR A 308 -1.29 -16.20 -14.63
C THR A 308 -0.87 -17.53 -14.00
N THR A 309 0.28 -18.07 -14.39
CA THR A 309 0.86 -19.27 -13.81
C THR A 309 2.28 -19.00 -13.35
N GLU A 310 2.70 -19.64 -12.25
CA GLU A 310 4.07 -19.49 -11.76
C GLU A 310 5.10 -19.92 -12.81
N SER A 311 4.76 -20.84 -13.72
CA SER A 311 5.64 -21.29 -14.80
C SER A 311 5.88 -20.26 -15.91
N GLU A 312 5.00 -19.27 -16.09
CA GLU A 312 5.17 -18.25 -17.14
C GLU A 312 6.30 -17.26 -16.83
N CYS A 313 6.56 -17.01 -15.54
CA CYS A 313 7.65 -16.15 -15.10
C CYS A 313 8.12 -16.54 -13.70
N LYS A 314 8.77 -17.72 -13.60
CA LYS A 314 9.07 -18.37 -12.32
C LYS A 314 9.88 -17.48 -11.38
N TRP A 315 10.83 -16.72 -11.90
CA TRP A 315 11.71 -15.90 -11.09
C TRP A 315 10.97 -14.78 -10.34
N LEU A 316 9.91 -14.19 -10.92
CA LEU A 316 9.09 -13.18 -10.25
C LEU A 316 8.36 -13.75 -9.05
N TYR A 317 7.71 -14.91 -9.22
CA TYR A 317 7.00 -15.58 -8.14
C TYR A 317 7.96 -16.05 -7.05
N ASP A 318 9.14 -16.57 -7.42
CA ASP A 318 10.18 -16.90 -6.46
C ASP A 318 10.61 -15.68 -5.64
N TYR A 319 10.79 -14.52 -6.28
CA TYR A 319 11.13 -13.26 -5.62
C TYR A 319 10.03 -12.80 -4.65
N CYS A 320 8.76 -12.77 -5.08
CA CYS A 320 7.63 -12.43 -4.20
C CYS A 320 7.53 -13.38 -3.00
N ARG A 321 7.81 -14.67 -3.18
CA ARG A 321 7.87 -15.66 -2.09
C ARG A 321 9.03 -15.41 -1.14
N VAL A 322 10.20 -15.01 -1.63
CA VAL A 322 11.35 -14.62 -0.80
C VAL A 322 10.96 -13.44 0.10
N ALA A 323 10.37 -12.40 -0.48
CA ALA A 323 9.90 -11.22 0.24
C ALA A 323 8.85 -11.58 1.31
N LEU A 324 7.81 -12.34 0.93
CA LEU A 324 6.77 -12.77 1.87
C LEU A 324 7.32 -13.62 3.02
N ARG A 325 8.26 -14.54 2.75
CA ARG A 325 8.93 -15.32 3.81
C ARG A 325 9.72 -14.44 4.76
N TYR A 326 10.39 -13.41 4.25
CA TYR A 326 11.13 -12.45 5.07
C TYR A 326 10.20 -11.76 6.07
N TRP A 327 9.08 -11.19 5.59
CA TRP A 327 8.10 -10.54 6.47
C TRP A 327 7.43 -11.49 7.45
N MET A 328 7.07 -12.71 7.04
CA MET A 328 6.49 -13.69 7.96
C MET A 328 7.47 -14.15 9.04
N ARG A 329 8.78 -14.17 8.75
CA ARG A 329 9.82 -14.39 9.78
C ARG A 329 9.87 -13.23 10.77
N ASN A 330 9.81 -11.99 10.30
CA ASN A 330 9.81 -10.79 11.14
C ASN A 330 8.55 -10.73 12.03
N ASP A 331 7.36 -11.01 11.49
CA ASP A 331 6.12 -11.11 12.26
C ASP A 331 6.21 -12.14 13.40
N ARG A 332 6.74 -13.33 13.11
CA ARG A 332 6.94 -14.36 14.14
C ARG A 332 7.91 -13.92 15.23
N ARG A 333 8.96 -13.17 14.89
CA ARG A 333 9.90 -12.61 15.87
C ARG A 333 9.20 -11.56 16.73
N ASN A 334 8.46 -10.64 16.12
CA ASN A 334 7.69 -9.62 16.83
C ASN A 334 6.72 -10.24 17.83
N ARG A 335 5.92 -11.22 17.42
CA ARG A 335 4.99 -11.91 18.32
C ARG A 335 5.70 -12.60 19.49
N LYS A 336 6.89 -13.17 19.27
CA LYS A 336 7.69 -13.74 20.36
C LYS A 336 8.20 -12.67 21.32
N MET A 337 8.58 -11.50 20.81
CA MET A 337 8.98 -10.36 21.65
C MET A 337 7.80 -9.81 22.44
N GLU A 338 6.65 -9.62 21.81
CA GLU A 338 5.41 -9.16 22.48
C GLU A 338 5.00 -10.09 23.63
N VAL A 339 5.09 -11.41 23.44
CA VAL A 339 4.80 -12.38 24.52
C VAL A 339 5.83 -12.29 25.66
N ARG A 340 7.11 -12.04 25.35
CA ARG A 340 8.16 -11.84 26.37
C ARG A 340 7.96 -10.53 27.12
N GLU A 341 7.65 -9.44 26.42
CA GLU A 341 7.35 -8.13 26.99
C GLU A 341 6.11 -8.20 27.90
N ALA A 342 5.03 -8.84 27.44
CA ALA A 342 3.81 -9.01 28.23
C ALA A 342 4.06 -9.85 29.49
N ARG A 343 4.87 -10.90 29.38
CA ARG A 343 5.26 -11.72 30.54
C ARG A 343 6.11 -10.93 31.53
N ALA A 344 7.10 -10.18 31.05
CA ALA A 344 7.94 -9.34 31.89
C ALA A 344 7.12 -8.24 32.60
N LEU A 345 6.14 -7.64 31.90
CA LEU A 345 5.24 -6.67 32.50
C LEU A 345 4.37 -7.30 33.60
N ALA A 346 3.80 -8.48 33.35
CA ALA A 346 3.02 -9.21 34.35
C ALA A 346 3.86 -9.64 35.56
N GLU A 347 5.12 -10.01 35.36
CA GLU A 347 6.06 -10.31 36.44
C GLU A 347 6.38 -9.05 37.28
N LEU A 348 6.57 -7.89 36.63
CA LEU A 348 6.77 -6.60 37.32
C LEU A 348 5.52 -6.11 38.07
N GLU A 349 4.33 -6.28 37.50
CA GLU A 349 3.06 -5.95 38.16
C GLU A 349 2.89 -6.79 39.44
N LEU A 350 3.18 -8.10 39.36
CA LEU A 350 3.14 -8.99 40.53
C LEU A 350 4.19 -8.61 41.59
N GLU A 351 5.40 -8.21 41.18
CA GLU A 351 6.42 -7.69 42.11
C GLU A 351 6.01 -6.39 42.78
N GLN A 352 5.28 -5.51 42.09
CA GLN A 352 4.73 -4.28 42.68
C GLN A 352 3.61 -4.57 43.67
N GLU A 353 2.68 -5.47 43.31
CA GLU A 353 1.60 -5.91 44.20
C GLU A 353 2.17 -6.51 45.50
N ASN A 354 3.15 -7.42 45.40
CA ASN A 354 3.80 -8.02 46.58
C ASN A 354 4.50 -6.97 47.46
N LYS A 355 5.16 -5.97 46.86
CA LYS A 355 5.80 -4.89 47.63
C LYS A 355 4.77 -4.02 48.35
N THR A 356 3.64 -3.72 47.72
CA THR A 356 2.56 -2.98 48.36
C THR A 356 1.95 -3.79 49.51
N GLU A 357 1.74 -5.10 49.34
CA GLU A 357 1.27 -5.96 50.44
C GLU A 357 2.28 -6.03 51.61
N GLU A 358 3.59 -6.06 51.34
CA GLU A 358 4.63 -6.01 52.37
C GLU A 358 4.67 -4.65 53.10
N GLU A 359 4.50 -3.53 52.38
CA GLU A 359 4.43 -2.18 52.95
C GLU A 359 3.18 -1.99 53.82
N ASP A 360 2.01 -2.42 53.34
CA ASP A 360 0.75 -2.36 54.09
C ASP A 360 0.81 -3.23 55.36
N ALA A 361 1.42 -4.42 55.28
CA ALA A 361 1.62 -5.28 56.45
C ALA A 361 2.58 -4.65 57.46
N ALA A 362 3.64 -3.99 57.01
CA ALA A 362 4.57 -3.29 57.89
C ALA A 362 3.94 -2.07 58.58
N GLU A 363 3.08 -1.31 57.87
CA GLU A 363 2.33 -0.18 58.44
C GLU A 363 1.34 -0.65 59.50
N ALA A 364 0.59 -1.73 59.26
CA ALA A 364 -0.34 -2.30 60.23
C ALA A 364 0.34 -2.72 61.54
N VAL A 365 1.52 -3.36 61.45
CA VAL A 365 2.33 -3.70 62.65
C VAL A 365 2.83 -2.45 63.37
N GLY A 366 3.17 -1.39 62.62
CA GLY A 366 3.58 -0.10 63.17
C GLY A 366 2.45 0.64 63.92
N GLU A 367 1.21 0.57 63.44
CA GLU A 367 0.04 1.17 64.10
C GLU A 367 -0.35 0.43 65.39
N GLU A 368 -0.32 -0.90 65.41
CA GLU A 368 -0.56 -1.67 66.64
C GLU A 368 0.46 -1.30 67.73
N ALA A 369 1.74 -1.13 67.36
CA ALA A 369 2.78 -0.71 68.30
C ALA A 369 2.58 0.72 68.84
N ARG A 370 1.95 1.63 68.08
CA ARG A 370 1.71 3.03 68.51
C ARG A 370 0.44 3.20 69.35
N SER A 371 -0.52 2.26 69.27
CA SER A 371 -1.77 2.34 70.04
C SER A 371 -1.64 1.86 71.49
N GLY A 372 -0.49 1.30 71.89
CA GLY A 372 -0.27 0.72 73.23
C GLY A 372 0.07 1.70 74.37
N ASP A 373 0.31 2.99 74.11
CA ASP A 373 0.93 3.91 75.09
C ASP A 373 0.17 5.25 75.32
N VAL A 374 -1.15 5.30 75.14
CA VAL A 374 -1.93 6.52 75.45
C VAL A 374 -3.16 6.24 76.32
N GLU A 375 -2.93 5.71 77.53
CA GLU A 375 -3.80 5.99 78.67
C GLU A 375 -3.36 7.32 79.31
N GLY A 376 -4.11 8.39 79.06
CA GLY A 376 -4.13 9.55 79.95
C GLY A 376 -3.73 10.88 79.33
N ALA A 377 -4.64 11.53 78.59
CA ALA A 377 -4.76 12.98 78.57
C ALA A 377 -6.14 13.41 78.06
N GLN A 378 -7.01 13.80 79.00
CA GLN A 378 -8.15 14.69 78.73
C GLN A 378 -7.60 16.07 78.31
N ALA A 379 -8.04 16.62 77.17
CA ALA A 379 -8.16 18.07 76.99
C ALA A 379 -8.94 18.48 75.74
N SER A 380 -10.09 19.10 76.01
CA SER A 380 -10.71 20.25 75.33
C SER A 380 -10.82 20.31 73.80
N GLU A 381 -12.08 20.27 73.38
CA GLU A 381 -12.63 20.83 72.15
C GLU A 381 -12.12 22.26 71.85
N VAL A 382 -11.67 22.51 70.62
CA VAL A 382 -11.75 23.83 70.00
C VAL A 382 -12.30 23.68 68.59
N SER A 383 -13.58 24.02 68.47
CA SER A 383 -14.29 24.31 67.22
C SER A 383 -13.71 25.57 66.57
N LEU A 384 -13.21 25.47 65.34
CA LEU A 384 -13.11 26.62 64.44
C LEU A 384 -13.63 26.28 63.05
N SER A 385 -14.58 27.10 62.64
CA SER A 385 -15.39 27.03 61.44
C SER A 385 -14.90 28.01 60.37
N CYS A 386 -14.95 27.55 59.11
CA CYS A 386 -15.17 28.30 57.85
C CYS A 386 -14.15 29.38 57.40
N PRO A 387 -14.21 29.88 56.14
CA PRO A 387 -14.89 29.37 54.94
C PRO A 387 -14.00 29.28 53.68
N ALA A 388 -14.62 28.74 52.63
CA ALA A 388 -14.18 28.69 51.24
C ALA A 388 -13.64 30.02 50.66
N SER A 389 -12.74 29.95 49.67
CA SER A 389 -13.05 30.24 48.25
C SER A 389 -11.82 30.48 47.35
N PHE A 390 -11.98 30.01 46.10
CA PHE A 390 -11.64 30.68 44.83
C PHE A 390 -10.22 30.62 44.18
N LEU A 391 -10.24 30.06 42.94
CA LEU A 391 -9.39 30.29 41.74
C LEU A 391 -7.89 29.92 41.86
N SER A 392 -7.17 29.44 40.86
CA SER A 392 -7.19 29.65 39.41
C SER A 392 -6.32 28.58 38.73
N ALA A 393 -6.63 28.30 37.47
CA ALA A 393 -5.87 27.46 36.55
C ALA A 393 -4.37 27.80 36.49
N GLY A 394 -3.55 26.75 36.30
CA GLY A 394 -2.13 26.87 35.99
C GLY A 394 -1.48 25.51 35.71
N LYS A 395 -1.77 24.90 34.56
CA LYS A 395 -0.97 23.76 34.07
C LYS A 395 0.41 24.28 33.66
N LEU A 396 1.39 24.14 34.56
CA LEU A 396 2.81 24.23 34.25
C LEU A 396 3.26 22.93 33.57
N SER A 397 3.47 23.00 32.26
CA SER A 397 4.17 21.98 31.48
C SER A 397 5.67 22.23 31.62
N LEU A 398 6.34 21.45 32.48
CA LEU A 398 7.80 21.39 32.56
C LEU A 398 8.33 20.75 31.28
N SER A 399 8.94 21.55 30.40
CA SER A 399 9.74 21.04 29.28
C SER A 399 11.18 20.84 29.76
N LEU A 400 11.59 19.59 29.92
CA LEU A 400 12.99 19.25 30.17
C LEU A 400 13.73 19.27 28.84
N ALA A 401 14.59 20.28 28.65
CA ALA A 401 15.54 20.33 27.56
C ALA A 401 16.67 19.32 27.81
N VAL A 402 16.80 18.31 26.94
CA VAL A 402 17.99 17.46 26.90
C VAL A 402 18.93 17.99 25.83
N SER A 403 20.07 18.49 26.28
CA SER A 403 21.18 18.98 25.47
C SER A 403 21.84 17.84 24.69
N GLN A 404 21.96 17.99 23.37
CA GLN A 404 22.76 17.11 22.53
C GLN A 404 24.25 17.37 22.73
N GLY A 405 24.95 16.45 23.39
CA GLY A 405 26.40 16.40 23.42
C GLY A 405 26.95 15.69 22.19
N LYS A 406 27.66 16.44 21.34
CA LYS A 406 28.54 15.90 20.29
C LYS A 406 29.75 15.23 20.94
N ARG A 407 30.00 13.95 20.65
CA ARG A 407 31.36 13.39 20.61
C ARG A 407 31.48 12.38 19.46
N GLY A 408 32.47 12.62 18.61
CA GLY A 408 32.91 11.69 17.59
C GLY A 408 33.86 10.66 18.17
N GLY A 409 33.86 9.49 17.57
CA GLY A 409 34.82 8.42 17.79
C GLY A 409 34.49 7.26 16.84
N HIS A 410 35.37 6.98 15.89
CA HIS A 410 35.36 5.75 15.11
C HIS A 410 35.74 4.57 16.02
N PRO A 411 35.07 3.41 15.95
CA PRO A 411 35.62 2.17 16.44
C PRO A 411 36.13 1.29 15.29
N THR A 412 37.33 0.78 15.50
CA THR A 412 37.97 -0.32 14.78
C THR A 412 37.28 -1.65 15.06
N GLU A 413 37.25 -2.51 14.05
CA GLU A 413 36.77 -3.89 14.10
C GLU A 413 37.67 -4.77 15.00
N ALA A 414 37.11 -5.25 16.12
CA ALA A 414 37.38 -6.59 16.68
C ALA A 414 36.53 -6.77 17.96
N GLU A 415 35.77 -7.86 17.99
CA GLU A 415 35.29 -8.58 19.18
C GLU A 415 34.45 -7.80 20.22
N ALA A 416 33.13 -7.99 20.15
CA ALA A 416 32.23 -7.71 21.28
C ALA A 416 31.08 -8.74 21.31
N GLU A 417 31.33 -9.88 21.97
CA GLU A 417 30.26 -10.65 22.60
C GLU A 417 30.00 -10.11 24.01
N ALA A 418 28.71 -10.06 24.36
CA ALA A 418 28.15 -10.02 25.72
C ALA A 418 28.58 -8.86 26.64
N ASP A 419 27.74 -7.80 26.68
CA ASP A 419 27.18 -7.19 27.91
C ASP A 419 26.53 -5.84 27.54
N GLY A 420 25.42 -5.91 26.80
CA GLY A 420 24.60 -4.74 26.49
C GLY A 420 23.59 -4.47 27.60
N GLU A 421 23.61 -3.27 28.15
CA GLU A 421 22.65 -2.78 29.14
C GLU A 421 21.19 -3.09 28.74
N PRO A 422 20.30 -3.47 29.69
CA PRO A 422 18.90 -3.81 29.42
C PRO A 422 18.00 -2.58 29.10
N GLY A 423 18.56 -1.43 28.72
CA GLY A 423 17.83 -0.16 28.60
C GLY A 423 17.25 0.18 27.22
N GLY A 424 17.62 -0.56 26.16
CA GLY A 424 17.09 -0.31 24.82
C GLY A 424 15.79 -1.09 24.59
N ARG A 425 14.65 -0.42 24.44
CA ARG A 425 13.44 -1.03 23.85
C ARG A 425 13.86 -1.73 22.56
N GLY A 426 13.80 -3.06 22.55
CA GLY A 426 14.23 -3.86 21.40
C GLY A 426 13.53 -3.37 20.13
N ILE A 427 14.31 -3.02 19.11
CA ILE A 427 13.76 -2.53 17.84
C ILE A 427 12.83 -3.61 17.29
N ARG A 428 11.52 -3.32 17.24
CA ARG A 428 10.54 -4.21 16.59
C ARG A 428 10.96 -4.41 15.15
N HIS A 429 10.92 -5.65 14.67
CA HIS A 429 11.25 -5.92 13.27
C HIS A 429 10.16 -5.34 12.38
N PHE A 430 10.55 -4.62 11.34
CA PHE A 430 9.61 -4.05 10.41
C PHE A 430 8.88 -5.15 9.60
N VAL A 431 7.56 -5.00 9.47
CA VAL A 431 6.70 -5.81 8.59
C VAL A 431 5.88 -4.87 7.74
N ASP A 432 6.14 -4.88 6.43
CA ASP A 432 5.45 -4.04 5.46
C ASP A 432 4.08 -4.66 5.14
N VAL A 433 3.00 -4.02 5.61
CA VAL A 433 1.64 -4.54 5.37
C VAL A 433 1.29 -4.51 3.90
N ASP A 434 1.74 -3.49 3.18
CA ASP A 434 1.45 -3.30 1.77
C ASP A 434 2.21 -4.33 0.96
N GLY A 435 3.52 -4.46 1.21
CA GLY A 435 4.36 -5.49 0.59
C GLY A 435 3.85 -6.92 0.84
N VAL A 436 3.33 -7.21 2.05
CA VAL A 436 2.70 -8.50 2.34
C VAL A 436 1.41 -8.69 1.54
N ALA A 437 0.56 -7.66 1.48
CA ALA A 437 -0.70 -7.71 0.74
C ALA A 437 -0.47 -7.91 -0.76
N GLU A 438 0.44 -7.14 -1.35
CA GLU A 438 0.90 -7.24 -2.75
C GLU A 438 1.37 -8.67 -3.08
N ALA A 439 2.26 -9.25 -2.26
CA ALA A 439 2.77 -10.60 -2.47
C ALA A 439 1.67 -11.67 -2.33
N VAL A 440 0.78 -11.53 -1.34
CA VAL A 440 -0.39 -12.43 -1.18
C VAL A 440 -1.30 -12.35 -2.40
N ASP A 441 -1.52 -11.15 -2.93
CA ASP A 441 -2.39 -10.93 -4.07
C ASP A 441 -1.80 -11.51 -5.37
N VAL A 442 -0.51 -11.32 -5.61
CA VAL A 442 0.24 -11.95 -6.72
C VAL A 442 0.12 -13.47 -6.68
N LEU A 443 0.37 -14.08 -5.53
CA LEU A 443 0.27 -15.54 -5.36
C LEU A 443 -1.18 -16.03 -5.53
N ARG A 444 -2.16 -15.27 -5.05
CA ARG A 444 -3.56 -15.61 -5.29
C ARG A 444 -3.92 -15.52 -6.77
N GLY A 445 -3.40 -14.51 -7.48
CA GLY A 445 -3.59 -14.28 -8.91
C GLY A 445 -3.04 -15.41 -9.81
N SER A 446 -2.09 -16.22 -9.32
CA SER A 446 -1.66 -17.45 -10.00
C SER A 446 -2.57 -18.65 -9.75
N GLY A 447 -3.65 -18.46 -8.98
CA GLY A 447 -4.61 -19.50 -8.60
C GLY A 447 -4.26 -20.28 -7.34
N LEU A 448 -3.28 -19.82 -6.55
CA LEU A 448 -3.02 -20.41 -5.24
C LEU A 448 -4.11 -20.02 -4.24
N THR A 449 -4.34 -20.91 -3.29
CA THR A 449 -5.28 -20.73 -2.18
C THR A 449 -4.60 -21.10 -0.87
N GLU A 450 -5.22 -20.75 0.27
CA GLU A 450 -4.66 -21.13 1.57
C GLU A 450 -4.57 -22.65 1.73
N GLY A 451 -5.44 -23.40 1.04
CA GLY A 451 -5.42 -24.87 1.01
C GLY A 451 -4.27 -25.46 0.20
N SER A 452 -3.72 -24.72 -0.77
CA SER A 452 -2.66 -25.21 -1.66
C SER A 452 -1.29 -24.63 -1.33
N ASP A 453 -1.21 -23.57 -0.53
CA ASP A 453 0.05 -22.87 -0.23
C ASP A 453 0.11 -22.35 1.21
N ALA A 454 1.05 -22.90 1.98
CA ALA A 454 1.20 -22.59 3.41
C ALA A 454 1.75 -21.17 3.68
N LEU A 455 2.55 -20.63 2.75
CA LEU A 455 3.07 -19.27 2.86
C LEU A 455 1.96 -18.25 2.60
N LEU A 456 1.13 -18.49 1.58
CA LEU A 456 -0.08 -17.70 1.32
C LEU A 456 -1.02 -17.74 2.53
N CYS A 457 -1.27 -18.94 3.09
CA CYS A 457 -2.09 -19.09 4.29
C CYS A 457 -1.58 -18.22 5.45
N GLU A 458 -0.27 -18.25 5.70
CA GLU A 458 0.33 -17.44 6.76
C GLU A 458 0.21 -15.92 6.48
N GLY A 459 0.44 -15.49 5.25
CA GLY A 459 0.25 -14.09 4.83
C GLY A 459 -1.20 -13.62 5.04
N CYS A 460 -2.19 -14.44 4.69
CA CYS A 460 -3.60 -14.13 4.95
C CYS A 460 -3.91 -14.02 6.44
N LEU A 461 -3.39 -14.93 7.27
CA LEU A 461 -3.57 -14.88 8.72
C LEU A 461 -2.90 -13.66 9.36
N PHE A 462 -1.77 -13.20 8.80
CA PHE A 462 -1.16 -11.93 9.17
C PHE A 462 -2.10 -10.77 8.88
N LEU A 463 -2.57 -10.62 7.64
CA LEU A 463 -3.46 -9.53 7.24
C LEU A 463 -4.75 -9.49 8.08
N LEU A 464 -5.39 -10.64 8.30
CA LEU A 464 -6.60 -10.73 9.13
C LEU A 464 -6.38 -10.27 10.58
N ARG A 465 -5.19 -10.52 11.13
CA ARG A 465 -4.85 -10.14 12.51
C ARG A 465 -4.56 -8.65 12.64
N VAL A 466 -3.93 -8.03 11.64
CA VAL A 466 -3.53 -6.61 11.71
C VAL A 466 -4.65 -5.65 11.29
N GLN A 467 -5.74 -6.15 10.70
CA GLN A 467 -6.91 -5.31 10.41
C GLN A 467 -7.52 -4.75 11.70
N SER A 468 -7.78 -3.44 11.72
CA SER A 468 -8.44 -2.79 12.83
C SER A 468 -9.93 -3.16 12.93
N LYS A 469 -10.56 -2.80 14.04
CA LYS A 469 -12.00 -3.05 14.25
C LYS A 469 -12.89 -2.31 13.24
N ASP A 470 -12.50 -1.10 12.84
CA ASP A 470 -13.22 -0.26 11.86
C ASP A 470 -12.94 -0.64 10.40
N GLY A 471 -11.96 -1.52 10.15
CA GLY A 471 -11.70 -2.12 8.84
C GLY A 471 -10.46 -1.61 8.11
N GLN A 472 -9.80 -0.58 8.64
CA GLN A 472 -8.52 -0.09 8.10
C GLN A 472 -7.36 -1.03 8.41
N PHE A 473 -6.30 -0.88 7.65
CA PHE A 473 -5.02 -1.53 7.86
C PHE A 473 -3.98 -0.48 8.24
N PRO A 474 -3.02 -0.80 9.13
CA PRO A 474 -2.02 0.16 9.58
C PRO A 474 -1.05 0.52 8.46
N VAL A 475 -0.76 1.81 8.32
CA VAL A 475 0.24 2.36 7.40
C VAL A 475 1.57 2.48 8.14
N VAL A 476 2.46 1.52 7.93
CA VAL A 476 3.76 1.49 8.62
C VAL A 476 4.86 1.84 7.61
N PHE A 477 5.47 3.01 7.76
CA PHE A 477 6.65 3.37 7.00
C PHE A 477 7.93 2.99 7.76
N GLN A 478 8.98 2.66 7.02
CA GLN A 478 10.28 2.39 7.61
C GLN A 478 10.80 3.63 8.38
N GLY A 479 11.30 3.41 9.59
CA GLY A 479 11.81 4.48 10.47
C GLY A 479 10.75 5.12 11.37
N GLU A 480 9.48 4.74 11.24
CA GLU A 480 8.45 5.09 12.24
C GLU A 480 8.47 4.06 13.39
N GLU A 481 8.90 4.48 14.58
CA GLU A 481 9.10 3.58 15.74
C GLU A 481 7.81 2.99 16.31
N THR A 482 6.62 3.50 15.95
CA THR A 482 5.36 3.01 16.51
C THR A 482 4.23 2.92 15.48
N ALA A 483 3.43 1.86 15.53
CA ALA A 483 2.17 1.77 14.79
C ALA A 483 1.14 2.85 15.21
N GLN A 484 1.40 3.63 16.26
CA GLN A 484 0.55 4.75 16.66
C GLN A 484 0.76 6.00 15.77
N SER A 485 1.94 6.20 15.16
CA SER A 485 2.11 7.21 14.09
C SER A 485 1.49 6.78 12.76
N ALA A 486 1.08 5.52 12.61
CA ALA A 486 0.40 5.01 11.42
C ALA A 486 -0.99 5.62 11.22
N PHE A 487 -1.62 6.10 12.29
CA PHE A 487 -3.01 6.60 12.28
C PHE A 487 -3.12 8.10 12.63
N GLY A 488 -2.00 8.77 12.89
CA GLY A 488 -1.93 10.18 13.31
C GLY A 488 -1.01 11.02 12.42
N ASP A 489 -0.99 12.33 12.67
CA ASP A 489 -0.08 13.27 12.02
C ASP A 489 1.39 12.83 12.26
N ASP A 490 2.27 12.94 11.25
CA ASP A 490 3.73 12.70 11.38
C ASP A 490 4.25 13.38 12.66
N PRO A 491 5.16 12.78 13.44
CA PRO A 491 5.83 13.46 14.56
C PRO A 491 6.37 14.87 14.22
N LYS A 492 6.67 15.14 12.93
CA LYS A 492 7.08 16.44 12.39
C LYS A 492 5.91 17.34 11.95
N GLY A 493 4.67 16.97 12.26
CA GLY A 493 3.44 17.70 11.93
C GLY A 493 3.02 17.63 10.46
N LYS A 494 3.70 16.85 9.60
CA LYS A 494 3.28 16.67 8.21
C LYS A 494 2.15 15.64 8.14
N LYS A 495 0.95 16.11 7.81
CA LYS A 495 -0.17 15.21 7.50
C LYS A 495 0.22 14.29 6.34
N LYS A 496 0.12 12.97 6.55
CA LYS A 496 0.20 11.97 5.47
C LYS A 496 -0.87 12.29 4.43
N GLY A 497 -0.56 12.08 3.15
CA GLY A 497 -1.49 12.34 2.05
C GLY A 497 -2.73 11.45 2.16
N TYR A 498 -3.81 11.78 1.44
CA TYR A 498 -4.98 10.90 1.43
C TYR A 498 -4.64 9.51 0.84
N TYR A 499 -3.75 9.48 -0.17
CA TYR A 499 -3.25 8.24 -0.77
C TYR A 499 -2.56 7.31 0.24
N ASP A 500 -1.56 7.82 0.95
CA ASP A 500 -0.80 7.05 1.95
C ASP A 500 -1.72 6.41 3.00
N ARG A 501 -2.77 7.14 3.39
CA ARG A 501 -3.72 6.71 4.44
C ARG A 501 -4.68 5.62 3.97
N ILE A 502 -5.02 5.58 2.68
CA ILE A 502 -5.94 4.58 2.13
C ILE A 502 -5.23 3.34 1.61
N HIS A 503 -3.98 3.49 1.13
CA HIS A 503 -3.28 2.49 0.32
C HIS A 503 -3.19 1.12 1.00
N ALA A 504 -2.73 1.05 2.26
CA ALA A 504 -2.65 -0.20 3.00
C ALA A 504 -4.00 -0.93 3.10
N THR A 505 -5.09 -0.17 3.30
CA THR A 505 -6.44 -0.74 3.36
C THR A 505 -6.90 -1.23 1.99
N TRP A 506 -6.56 -0.51 0.93
CA TRP A 506 -6.84 -0.89 -0.45
C TRP A 506 -6.16 -2.23 -0.79
N VAL A 507 -4.83 -2.30 -0.73
CA VAL A 507 -4.08 -3.50 -1.16
C VAL A 507 -4.38 -4.72 -0.29
N ALA A 508 -4.60 -4.54 1.03
CA ALA A 508 -4.97 -5.66 1.89
C ALA A 508 -6.41 -6.16 1.66
N THR A 509 -7.36 -5.24 1.42
CA THR A 509 -8.74 -5.60 1.00
C THR A 509 -8.69 -6.38 -0.30
N GLN A 510 -7.80 -5.99 -1.21
CA GLN A 510 -7.58 -6.68 -2.46
C GLN A 510 -7.05 -8.11 -2.24
N ALA A 511 -5.97 -8.26 -1.48
CA ALA A 511 -5.30 -9.53 -1.26
C ALA A 511 -6.17 -10.60 -0.57
N LEU A 512 -7.11 -10.17 0.27
CA LEU A 512 -7.99 -11.04 1.04
C LEU A 512 -9.21 -11.56 0.25
N ARG A 513 -9.55 -10.98 -0.91
CA ARG A 513 -10.71 -11.44 -1.70
C ARG A 513 -10.41 -12.75 -2.42
N ASP A 514 -11.42 -13.61 -2.54
CA ASP A 514 -11.30 -14.75 -3.46
C ASP A 514 -11.35 -14.26 -4.90
N ARG A 515 -10.45 -14.78 -5.74
CA ARG A 515 -10.25 -14.31 -7.12
C ARG A 515 -11.13 -15.07 -8.11
N ASP A 516 -11.71 -14.33 -9.06
CA ASP A 516 -12.35 -14.80 -10.28
C ASP A 516 -11.72 -14.08 -11.46
N TYR A 517 -11.42 -14.81 -12.52
CA TYR A 517 -10.49 -14.40 -13.57
C TYR A 517 -11.15 -13.92 -14.85
N LYS A 518 -12.46 -13.62 -14.84
CA LYS A 518 -13.26 -13.05 -15.95
C LYS A 518 -12.74 -13.39 -17.35
N ILE A 519 -12.37 -14.65 -17.55
CA ILE A 519 -11.60 -15.09 -18.72
C ILE A 519 -12.45 -15.06 -19.98
N GLU A 520 -13.76 -14.98 -19.81
CA GLU A 520 -14.76 -14.86 -20.86
C GLU A 520 -14.82 -13.45 -21.46
N ARG A 521 -14.29 -12.41 -20.80
CA ARG A 521 -14.32 -11.05 -21.33
C ARG A 521 -13.38 -10.92 -22.53
N LYS A 522 -13.89 -10.36 -23.62
CA LYS A 522 -13.18 -10.26 -24.91
C LYS A 522 -11.81 -9.55 -24.80
N GLY A 523 -11.72 -8.49 -23.99
CA GLY A 523 -10.46 -7.80 -23.71
C GLY A 523 -9.44 -8.70 -23.02
N ASN A 524 -9.88 -9.42 -21.98
CA ASN A 524 -9.05 -10.36 -21.21
C ASN A 524 -8.56 -11.55 -22.05
N VAL A 525 -9.41 -12.13 -22.91
CA VAL A 525 -9.00 -13.21 -23.84
C VAL A 525 -7.87 -12.73 -24.75
N ARG A 526 -8.06 -11.57 -25.39
CA ARG A 526 -7.06 -10.99 -26.30
C ARG A 526 -5.77 -10.62 -25.58
N TRP A 527 -5.87 -10.04 -24.39
CA TRP A 527 -4.72 -9.72 -23.55
C TRP A 527 -3.93 -10.98 -23.22
N LYS A 528 -4.61 -12.05 -22.74
CA LYS A 528 -3.98 -13.33 -22.40
C LYS A 528 -3.23 -13.94 -23.59
N GLU A 529 -3.86 -14.01 -24.75
CA GLU A 529 -3.25 -14.55 -25.97
C GLU A 529 -2.03 -13.73 -26.42
N TRP A 530 -2.13 -12.41 -26.33
CA TRP A 530 -1.05 -11.50 -26.70
C TRP A 530 0.12 -11.58 -25.71
N ILE A 531 -0.13 -11.45 -24.40
CA ILE A 531 0.92 -11.45 -23.38
C ILE A 531 1.64 -12.81 -23.30
N THR A 532 0.93 -13.92 -23.46
CA THR A 532 1.54 -15.26 -23.50
C THR A 532 2.53 -15.40 -24.66
N ARG A 533 2.18 -14.86 -25.83
CA ARG A 533 3.10 -14.85 -26.98
C ARG A 533 4.28 -13.92 -26.75
N LEU A 534 4.02 -12.73 -26.20
CA LEU A 534 5.03 -11.73 -25.93
C LEU A 534 6.09 -12.23 -24.94
N LEU A 535 5.68 -12.85 -23.83
CA LEU A 535 6.58 -13.42 -22.82
C LEU A 535 7.51 -14.50 -23.40
N LYS A 536 7.01 -15.30 -24.33
CA LYS A 536 7.81 -16.29 -25.07
C LYS A 536 8.77 -15.63 -26.04
N GLU A 537 8.31 -14.62 -26.78
CA GLU A 537 9.11 -13.90 -27.77
C GLU A 537 10.31 -13.19 -27.15
N VAL A 538 10.14 -12.55 -25.98
CA VAL A 538 11.24 -11.84 -25.29
C VAL A 538 12.03 -12.73 -24.32
N GLU A 539 11.68 -14.02 -24.23
CA GLU A 539 12.24 -14.99 -23.29
C GLU A 539 12.27 -14.48 -21.84
N PHE A 540 11.16 -13.88 -21.38
CA PHE A 540 11.14 -13.12 -20.12
C PHE A 540 11.41 -13.97 -18.86
N ASN A 541 11.34 -15.29 -18.97
CA ASN A 541 11.69 -16.19 -17.88
C ASN A 541 13.21 -16.28 -17.63
N ASN A 542 14.04 -15.74 -18.53
CA ASN A 542 15.49 -15.70 -18.43
C ASN A 542 15.96 -14.28 -18.06
N LEU A 543 16.58 -14.11 -16.89
CA LEU A 543 17.17 -12.83 -16.46
C LEU A 543 18.54 -12.62 -17.13
N GLU A 544 18.90 -11.36 -17.38
CA GLU A 544 20.22 -10.97 -17.92
C GLU A 544 21.24 -10.66 -16.81
N TYR A 545 20.85 -10.87 -15.55
CA TYR A 545 21.69 -10.74 -14.38
C TYR A 545 21.59 -11.97 -13.48
N GLU A 546 22.60 -12.18 -12.64
CA GLU A 546 22.57 -13.21 -11.61
C GLU A 546 21.77 -12.73 -10.38
N PRO A 547 20.65 -13.36 -10.04
CA PRO A 547 19.77 -12.86 -8.98
C PRO A 547 20.33 -13.10 -7.57
N LYS A 548 20.85 -12.03 -6.94
CA LYS A 548 21.38 -12.07 -5.56
C LYS A 548 20.36 -12.52 -4.51
N TRP A 549 19.08 -12.29 -4.75
CA TRP A 549 17.97 -12.72 -3.88
C TRP A 549 17.76 -14.23 -3.81
N LYS A 550 18.40 -15.02 -4.68
CA LYS A 550 18.37 -16.50 -4.58
C LYS A 550 19.33 -17.05 -3.53
N CYS A 551 20.42 -16.35 -3.20
CA CYS A 551 21.50 -16.86 -2.39
C CYS A 551 21.10 -17.14 -0.92
N ASP A 552 20.15 -16.37 -0.38
CA ASP A 552 19.77 -16.43 1.05
C ASP A 552 18.60 -17.38 1.37
N LEU A 553 18.09 -18.12 0.37
CA LEU A 553 17.07 -19.14 0.62
C LEU A 553 17.61 -20.37 1.34
N ASN A 554 18.93 -20.50 1.47
CA ASN A 554 19.55 -21.67 2.09
C ASN A 554 20.67 -21.32 3.09
N PRO A 555 20.37 -20.69 4.25
CA PRO A 555 21.44 -20.31 5.17
C PRO A 555 22.13 -21.51 5.84
N LYS A 556 21.52 -22.71 5.85
CA LYS A 556 22.02 -23.90 6.58
C LYS A 556 21.59 -25.28 6.04
N GLY A 557 21.22 -25.44 4.76
CA GLY A 557 20.80 -26.77 4.25
C GLY A 557 19.50 -27.29 4.88
N ILE A 558 18.63 -26.41 5.39
CA ILE A 558 17.30 -26.80 5.84
C ILE A 558 16.44 -26.99 4.59
N THR A 559 16.51 -28.18 4.01
CA THR A 559 15.48 -28.67 3.09
C THR A 559 14.17 -28.70 3.84
N PHE A 560 13.27 -27.77 3.55
CA PHE A 560 11.86 -27.94 3.86
C PHE A 560 11.38 -29.13 3.03
N ARG A 561 11.21 -30.31 3.65
CA ARG A 561 10.44 -31.38 3.03
C ARG A 561 9.02 -30.86 2.90
N VAL A 562 8.61 -30.58 1.66
CA VAL A 562 7.22 -30.30 1.29
C VAL A 562 6.38 -31.53 1.57
#